data_AF-A0A6P7F8X3-F1
#
_entry.id   AF-A0A6P7F8X3-F1
#
_cell.length_a   1.000
_cell.length_b   1.000
_cell.length_c   1.000
_cell.angle_alpha   90.00
_cell.angle_beta   90.00
_cell.angle_gamma   90.00
#
_symmetry.space_group_name_H-M   'P 1'
#
loop_
_entity.id
_entity.type
_entity.pdbx_description
1 polymer ?
#
loop_
_entity_poly.entity_id
_entity_poly.type
_entity_poly.pdbx_seq_one_letter_code
_entity_poly.pdbx_strand_id
1 'polypeptide(L)'
;MNKYFVFVAIAFLAIQAVESKPRASQQQRPAAQNVAEDDLAKKAQDLIKKADEVVTGNLPSTEQIINNVEETGKKLVSNIKDFNDYLKTQLTANKGDVDKILRQVSDNLHAASEKIQKDVLGPQGQKKASEIRENLHAQIKSAATQIEKLTAAVKPEAEKVKNDLLAAANLFLDKAINVADDLKKVVAEHKN
;
A
#
# COMPACT_ATOMS: atom_id res chain seq x y z
N MET A 1 32.90 -40.92 -4.46
CA MET A 1 33.07 -39.52 -3.98
C MET A 1 32.47 -38.57 -5.00
N ASN A 2 31.67 -37.63 -4.51
CA ASN A 2 30.68 -36.78 -5.20
C ASN A 2 31.29 -35.91 -6.32
N LYS A 3 30.76 -36.01 -7.55
CA LYS A 3 29.67 -35.22 -8.19
C LYS A 3 30.14 -33.86 -8.75
N TYR A 4 30.26 -33.87 -10.08
CA TYR A 4 30.41 -32.73 -10.97
C TYR A 4 29.35 -31.65 -10.69
N PHE A 5 29.80 -30.44 -10.38
CA PHE A 5 28.94 -29.26 -10.42
C PHE A 5 28.72 -28.88 -11.88
N VAL A 6 27.50 -29.12 -12.34
CA VAL A 6 26.98 -28.61 -13.61
C VAL A 6 26.81 -27.10 -13.47
N PHE A 7 27.59 -26.34 -14.23
CA PHE A 7 27.31 -24.93 -14.49
C PHE A 7 26.04 -24.88 -15.36
N VAL A 8 24.90 -24.60 -14.75
CA VAL A 8 23.72 -24.16 -15.50
C VAL A 8 23.92 -22.69 -15.85
N ALA A 9 24.48 -22.46 -17.03
CA ALA A 9 24.40 -21.17 -17.70
C ALA A 9 22.92 -20.91 -18.04
N ILE A 10 22.24 -20.10 -17.23
CA ILE A 10 20.91 -19.61 -17.59
C ILE A 10 21.13 -18.48 -18.60
N ALA A 11 20.94 -18.84 -19.88
CA ALA A 11 20.87 -17.92 -21.00
C ALA A 11 19.76 -16.88 -20.77
N PHE A 12 20.13 -15.61 -20.75
CA PHE A 12 19.20 -14.49 -20.89
C PHE A 12 19.56 -13.74 -22.16
N LEU A 13 18.99 -14.17 -23.28
CA LEU A 13 18.94 -13.39 -24.52
C LEU A 13 17.64 -13.70 -25.27
N ALA A 14 17.05 -12.62 -25.78
CA ALA A 14 15.95 -12.51 -26.73
C ALA A 14 14.51 -12.70 -26.21
N ILE A 15 13.88 -11.56 -25.86
CA ILE A 15 12.49 -11.34 -26.28
C ILE A 15 12.55 -10.29 -27.40
N GLN A 16 12.61 -10.79 -28.65
CA GLN A 16 12.15 -10.02 -29.80
C GLN A 16 10.65 -10.27 -30.00
N ALA A 17 10.05 -9.26 -30.63
CA ALA A 17 8.64 -9.11 -30.95
C ALA A 17 7.96 -10.38 -31.47
N VAL A 18 6.81 -10.71 -30.87
CA VAL A 18 5.67 -11.29 -31.58
C VAL A 18 4.43 -10.53 -31.14
N GLU A 19 3.83 -9.85 -32.10
CA GLU A 19 2.53 -9.20 -32.01
C GLU A 19 1.45 -10.24 -31.69
N SER A 20 0.75 -10.08 -30.57
CA SER A 20 -0.58 -10.67 -30.35
C SER A 20 -1.34 -9.86 -29.28
N LYS A 21 -2.47 -9.27 -29.72
CA LYS A 21 -3.56 -8.61 -28.97
C LYS A 21 -3.99 -9.36 -27.68
N PRO A 22 -4.82 -8.73 -26.81
CA PRO A 22 -4.71 -7.42 -26.19
C PRO A 22 -4.35 -7.56 -24.70
N ARG A 23 -3.81 -6.47 -24.15
CA ARG A 23 -3.40 -6.29 -22.76
C ARG A 23 -4.39 -6.87 -21.75
N ALA A 24 -4.03 -8.01 -21.14
CA ALA A 24 -4.20 -8.13 -19.71
C ALA A 24 -3.43 -6.96 -19.10
N SER A 25 -4.11 -6.13 -18.32
CA SER A 25 -3.57 -4.99 -17.61
C SER A 25 -2.16 -5.32 -17.15
N GLN A 26 -1.15 -4.66 -17.72
CA GLN A 26 0.19 -4.65 -17.13
C GLN A 26 0.02 -3.92 -15.81
N GLN A 27 -0.39 -4.68 -14.79
CA GLN A 27 -0.34 -4.28 -13.40
C GLN A 27 1.11 -3.87 -13.21
N GLN A 28 1.33 -2.57 -13.01
CA GLN A 28 2.65 -1.97 -12.94
C GLN A 28 3.42 -2.72 -11.85
N ARG A 29 4.22 -3.71 -12.23
CA ARG A 29 5.20 -4.30 -11.35
C ARG A 29 6.13 -3.14 -10.99
N PRO A 30 6.34 -2.85 -9.69
CA PRO A 30 7.40 -1.95 -9.29
C PRO A 30 8.68 -2.42 -9.99
N ALA A 31 9.44 -1.50 -10.60
CA ALA A 31 10.77 -1.85 -11.06
C ALA A 31 11.54 -2.38 -9.86
N ALA A 32 12.21 -3.54 -10.00
CA ALA A 32 13.00 -4.11 -8.91
C ALA A 32 14.07 -3.09 -8.49
N GLN A 33 13.80 -2.38 -7.40
CA GLN A 33 14.74 -1.49 -6.73
C GLN A 33 15.25 -2.23 -5.50
N ASN A 34 16.56 -2.12 -5.23
CA ASN A 34 17.10 -2.50 -3.92
C ASN A 34 16.58 -1.48 -2.90
N VAL A 35 15.40 -1.75 -2.34
CA VAL A 35 14.82 -0.96 -1.26
C VAL A 35 15.47 -1.42 0.04
N ALA A 36 16.17 -0.52 0.73
CA ALA A 36 16.71 -0.82 2.05
C ALA A 36 15.56 -1.02 3.04
N GLU A 37 15.62 -2.09 3.84
CA GLU A 37 14.59 -2.43 4.83
C GLU A 37 14.36 -1.30 5.84
N ASP A 38 15.43 -0.62 6.24
CA ASP A 38 15.37 0.51 7.18
C ASP A 38 14.64 1.72 6.58
N ASP A 39 14.64 1.88 5.26
CA ASP A 39 13.92 2.96 4.58
C ASP A 39 12.41 2.72 4.60
N LEU A 40 11.97 1.47 4.50
CA LEU A 40 10.56 1.10 4.62
C LEU A 40 10.02 1.33 6.03
N ALA A 41 10.78 0.92 7.05
CA ALA A 41 10.40 1.16 8.44
C ALA A 41 10.30 2.67 8.73
N LYS A 42 11.28 3.46 8.28
CA LYS A 42 11.23 4.93 8.39
C LYS A 42 10.02 5.52 7.66
N LYS A 43 9.72 5.09 6.44
CA LYS A 43 8.55 5.57 5.69
C LYS A 43 7.23 5.21 6.35
N ALA A 44 7.12 4.02 6.94
CA ALA A 44 5.94 3.64 7.71
C ALA A 44 5.77 4.53 8.95
N GLN A 45 6.86 4.83 9.67
CA GLN A 45 6.84 5.78 10.78
C GLN A 45 6.52 7.21 10.34
N ASP A 46 7.07 7.66 9.22
CA ASP A 46 6.77 8.97 8.64
C ASP A 46 5.29 9.08 8.24
N LEU A 47 4.73 8.02 7.66
CA LEU A 47 3.31 7.94 7.35
C LEU A 47 2.45 8.01 8.62
N ILE A 48 2.82 7.28 9.68
CA ILE A 48 2.15 7.33 10.98
C ILE A 48 2.18 8.76 11.56
N LYS A 49 3.34 9.40 11.53
CA LYS A 49 3.53 10.76 12.04
C LYS A 49 2.71 11.77 11.24
N LYS A 50 2.74 11.71 9.91
CA LYS A 50 1.92 12.55 9.03
C LYS A 50 0.43 12.33 9.28
N ALA A 51 0.01 11.08 9.49
CA ALA A 51 -1.36 10.77 9.86
C ALA A 51 -1.72 11.45 11.20
N ASP A 52 -0.85 11.40 12.22
CA ASP A 52 -1.11 12.07 13.49
C ASP A 52 -1.25 13.60 13.38
N GLU A 53 -0.48 14.22 12.49
CA GLU A 53 -0.56 15.65 12.24
C GLU A 53 -1.93 16.09 11.68
N VAL A 54 -2.62 15.21 10.93
CA VAL A 54 -3.92 15.57 10.32
C VAL A 54 -5.08 15.59 11.30
N VAL A 55 -5.03 14.84 12.41
CA VAL A 55 -6.18 14.71 13.34
C VAL A 55 -6.41 15.98 14.18
N THR A 56 -5.46 16.92 14.17
CA THR A 56 -5.54 18.12 15.01
C THR A 56 -6.46 19.20 14.42
N GLY A 57 -7.41 19.69 15.22
CA GLY A 57 -8.26 20.85 14.89
C GLY A 57 -9.67 20.48 14.39
N ASN A 58 -10.57 21.48 14.44
CA ASN A 58 -11.96 21.33 14.02
C ASN A 58 -12.07 21.64 12.52
N LEU A 59 -12.61 20.71 11.73
CA LEU A 59 -12.86 20.92 10.31
C LEU A 59 -14.31 21.38 10.10
N PRO A 60 -14.54 22.49 9.37
CA PRO A 60 -15.88 22.83 8.93
C PRO A 60 -16.49 21.67 8.14
N SER A 61 -17.78 21.39 8.34
CA SER A 61 -18.49 20.35 7.59
C SER A 61 -19.21 20.96 6.39
N THR A 62 -18.46 21.69 5.56
CA THR A 62 -18.96 22.17 4.28
C THR A 62 -18.88 21.04 3.25
N GLU A 63 -19.77 21.05 2.27
CA GLU A 63 -19.82 20.05 1.20
C GLU A 63 -18.46 19.92 0.48
N GLN A 64 -17.79 21.03 0.22
CA GLN A 64 -16.46 21.05 -0.40
C GLN A 64 -15.40 20.31 0.44
N ILE A 65 -15.38 20.52 1.76
CA ILE A 65 -14.40 19.83 2.63
C ILE A 65 -14.72 18.36 2.72
N ILE A 66 -16.00 18.00 2.86
CA ILE A 66 -16.45 16.60 2.86
C ILE A 66 -15.99 15.90 1.57
N ASN A 67 -16.22 16.53 0.41
CA ASN A 67 -15.80 16.00 -0.89
C ASN A 67 -14.27 15.83 -0.98
N ASN A 68 -13.49 16.82 -0.51
CA ASN A 68 -12.02 16.73 -0.53
C ASN A 68 -11.48 15.59 0.35
N VAL A 69 -12.07 15.41 1.55
CA VAL A 69 -11.70 14.31 2.45
C VAL A 69 -12.10 12.96 1.85
N GLU A 70 -13.28 12.87 1.21
CA GLU A 70 -13.71 11.66 0.49
C GLU A 70 -12.83 11.33 -0.71
N GLU A 71 -12.42 12.30 -1.52
CA GLU A 71 -11.47 12.08 -2.61
C GLU A 71 -10.15 11.49 -2.09
N THR A 72 -9.70 11.98 -0.95
CA THR A 72 -8.51 11.44 -0.26
C THR A 72 -8.75 10.00 0.19
N GLY A 73 -9.95 9.69 0.69
CA GLY A 73 -10.36 8.31 0.99
C GLY A 73 -10.42 7.40 -0.23
N LYS A 74 -10.92 7.88 -1.37
CA LYS A 74 -10.92 7.13 -2.64
C LYS A 74 -9.50 6.81 -3.10
N LYS A 75 -8.57 7.77 -3.03
CA LYS A 75 -7.15 7.57 -3.34
C LYS A 75 -6.55 6.49 -2.43
N LEU A 76 -6.80 6.55 -1.12
CA LEU A 76 -6.29 5.55 -0.17
C LEU A 76 -6.83 4.15 -0.47
N VAL A 77 -8.14 4.02 -0.71
CA VAL A 77 -8.78 2.75 -1.09
C VAL A 77 -8.15 2.17 -2.35
N SER A 78 -7.91 3.01 -3.37
CA SER A 78 -7.24 2.58 -4.60
C SER A 78 -5.83 2.06 -4.32
N ASN A 79 -5.05 2.78 -3.53
CA ASN A 79 -3.68 2.39 -3.18
C ASN A 79 -3.63 1.06 -2.41
N ILE A 80 -4.54 0.92 -1.43
CA ILE A 80 -4.70 -0.32 -0.66
C ILE A 80 -5.07 -1.48 -1.57
N LYS A 81 -6.01 -1.27 -2.51
CA LYS A 81 -6.43 -2.29 -3.46
C LYS A 81 -5.28 -2.74 -4.36
N ASP A 82 -4.56 -1.80 -4.96
CA ASP A 82 -3.42 -2.09 -5.84
C ASP A 82 -2.37 -2.97 -5.14
N PHE A 83 -2.01 -2.58 -3.90
CA PHE A 83 -1.04 -3.32 -3.12
C PHE A 83 -1.59 -4.69 -2.68
N ASN A 84 -2.86 -4.76 -2.28
CA ASN A 84 -3.47 -6.03 -1.89
C ASN A 84 -3.57 -7.02 -3.05
N ASP A 85 -3.90 -6.56 -4.25
CA ASP A 85 -3.93 -7.40 -5.46
C ASP A 85 -2.53 -7.91 -5.80
N TYR A 86 -1.49 -7.13 -5.52
CA TYR A 86 -0.11 -7.56 -5.64
C TYR A 86 0.23 -8.67 -4.62
N LEU A 87 -0.14 -8.51 -3.35
CA LEU A 87 0.06 -9.53 -2.32
C LEU A 87 -0.63 -10.85 -2.69
N LYS A 88 -1.87 -10.81 -3.20
CA LYS A 88 -2.60 -11.99 -3.69
C LYS A 88 -1.89 -12.69 -4.85
N THR A 89 -1.28 -11.91 -5.75
CA THR A 89 -0.46 -12.45 -6.85
C THR A 89 0.77 -13.17 -6.29
N GLN A 90 1.45 -12.59 -5.30
CA GLN A 90 2.62 -13.20 -4.67
C GLN A 90 2.26 -14.46 -3.86
N LEU A 91 1.12 -14.46 -3.16
CA LEU A 91 0.55 -15.65 -2.48
C LEU A 91 0.24 -16.81 -3.44
N THR A 92 -0.17 -16.49 -4.67
CA THR A 92 -0.45 -17.50 -5.69
C THR A 92 0.84 -18.06 -6.29
N ALA A 93 1.86 -17.21 -6.43
CA ALA A 93 3.14 -17.54 -7.07
C ALA A 93 4.14 -18.23 -6.13
N ASN A 94 4.12 -17.91 -4.83
CA ASN A 94 5.07 -18.42 -3.84
C ASN A 94 4.27 -19.04 -2.70
N LYS A 95 4.16 -20.38 -2.67
CA LYS A 95 3.57 -21.11 -1.54
C LYS A 95 4.66 -21.43 -0.53
N GLY A 96 4.55 -20.94 0.71
CA GLY A 96 5.64 -21.05 1.70
C GLY A 96 5.36 -20.39 3.04
N ASP A 97 6.42 -20.23 3.85
CA ASP A 97 6.33 -19.77 5.25
C ASP A 97 5.77 -18.34 5.39
N VAL A 98 5.94 -17.48 4.39
CA VAL A 98 5.45 -16.10 4.42
C VAL A 98 4.00 -15.97 3.91
N ASP A 99 3.37 -17.06 3.45
CA ASP A 99 1.95 -17.09 3.05
C ASP A 99 1.02 -16.60 4.15
N LYS A 100 1.26 -17.05 5.39
CA LYS A 100 0.40 -16.69 6.52
C LYS A 100 0.43 -15.18 6.77
N ILE A 101 1.62 -14.57 6.67
CA ILE A 101 1.80 -13.15 6.95
C ILE A 101 1.30 -12.31 5.78
N LEU A 102 1.62 -12.70 4.54
CA LEU A 102 1.08 -12.06 3.34
C LEU A 102 -0.45 -12.07 3.34
N ARG A 103 -1.06 -13.20 3.73
CA ARG A 103 -2.51 -13.33 3.85
C ARG A 103 -3.07 -12.45 4.95
N GLN A 104 -2.46 -12.44 6.13
CA GLN A 104 -2.87 -11.54 7.22
C GLN A 104 -2.79 -10.07 6.83
N VAL A 105 -1.70 -9.65 6.19
CA VAL A 105 -1.51 -8.27 5.70
C VAL A 105 -2.56 -7.95 4.64
N SER A 106 -2.77 -8.86 3.69
CA SER A 106 -3.81 -8.76 2.65
C SER A 106 -5.20 -8.57 3.24
N ASP A 107 -5.58 -9.42 4.19
CA ASP A 107 -6.91 -9.42 4.81
C ASP A 107 -7.12 -8.16 5.66
N ASN A 108 -6.10 -7.73 6.40
CA ASN A 108 -6.16 -6.51 7.21
C ASN A 108 -6.26 -5.25 6.35
N LEU A 109 -5.51 -5.21 5.23
CA LEU A 109 -5.60 -4.13 4.24
C LEU A 109 -6.97 -4.13 3.56
N HIS A 110 -7.49 -5.30 3.22
CA HIS A 110 -8.84 -5.42 2.66
C HIS A 110 -9.90 -4.90 3.63
N ALA A 111 -9.85 -5.32 4.89
CA ALA A 111 -10.75 -4.83 5.93
C ALA A 111 -10.63 -3.32 6.15
N ALA A 112 -9.42 -2.76 6.07
CA ALA A 112 -9.22 -1.31 6.13
C ALA A 112 -9.88 -0.61 4.94
N SER A 113 -9.74 -1.15 3.72
CA SER A 113 -10.41 -0.64 2.52
C SER A 113 -11.93 -0.70 2.63
N GLU A 114 -12.50 -1.81 3.12
CA GLU A 114 -13.94 -1.93 3.35
C GLU A 114 -14.44 -0.93 4.39
N LYS A 115 -13.68 -0.72 5.48
CA LYS A 115 -13.99 0.31 6.47
C LYS A 115 -13.97 1.70 5.85
N ILE A 116 -13.01 2.05 5.00
CA ILE A 116 -13.03 3.36 4.32
C ILE A 116 -14.27 3.45 3.41
N GLN A 117 -14.56 2.42 2.62
CA GLN A 117 -15.71 2.43 1.72
C GLN A 117 -17.04 2.58 2.47
N LYS A 118 -17.18 1.93 3.63
CA LYS A 118 -18.37 2.02 4.47
C LYS A 118 -18.44 3.31 5.28
N ASP A 119 -17.32 3.67 5.91
CA ASP A 119 -17.28 4.68 6.96
C ASP A 119 -16.93 6.08 6.44
N VAL A 120 -16.26 6.17 5.29
CA VAL A 120 -15.87 7.43 4.64
C VAL A 120 -16.67 7.66 3.37
N LEU A 121 -16.82 6.63 2.52
CA LEU A 121 -17.48 6.75 1.20
C LEU A 121 -18.95 6.28 1.19
N GLY A 122 -19.49 5.92 2.36
CA GLY A 122 -20.86 5.50 2.53
C GLY A 122 -21.88 6.64 2.36
N PRO A 123 -23.19 6.38 2.51
CA PRO A 123 -24.23 7.40 2.33
C PRO A 123 -23.97 8.63 3.22
N GLN A 124 -23.83 9.79 2.57
CA GLN A 124 -23.26 11.03 3.13
C GLN A 124 -24.09 11.72 4.21
N GLY A 125 -25.37 11.34 4.39
CA GLY A 125 -26.38 12.21 5.01
C GLY A 125 -26.17 12.64 6.46
N GLN A 126 -25.11 12.21 7.17
CA GLN A 126 -24.90 12.54 8.58
C GLN A 126 -23.44 12.74 9.03
N LYS A 127 -22.42 12.52 8.17
CA LYS A 127 -21.03 12.47 8.65
C LYS A 127 -20.32 13.81 8.56
N LYS A 128 -19.65 14.19 9.64
CA LYS A 128 -18.82 15.40 9.70
C LYS A 128 -17.47 15.15 9.06
N ALA A 129 -16.89 16.18 8.42
CA ALA A 129 -15.54 16.10 7.86
C ALA A 129 -14.48 15.62 8.88
N SER A 130 -14.65 15.98 10.16
CA SER A 130 -13.81 15.53 11.26
C SER A 130 -13.88 14.02 11.49
N GLU A 131 -15.08 13.43 11.44
CA GLU A 131 -15.31 11.99 11.62
C GLU A 131 -14.76 11.18 10.45
N ILE A 132 -14.94 11.70 9.23
CA ILE A 132 -14.39 11.08 8.02
C ILE A 132 -12.85 11.08 8.10
N ARG A 133 -12.26 12.21 8.49
CA ARG A 133 -10.81 12.35 8.69
C ARG A 133 -10.27 11.40 9.77
N GLU A 134 -10.92 11.30 10.92
CA GLU A 134 -10.49 10.40 11.99
C GLU A 134 -10.51 8.93 11.56
N ASN A 135 -11.53 8.54 10.78
CA ASN A 135 -11.56 7.21 10.20
C ASN A 135 -10.39 7.00 9.22
N LEU A 136 -10.11 7.95 8.33
CA LEU A 136 -8.96 7.86 7.42
C LEU A 136 -7.63 7.76 8.18
N HIS A 137 -7.45 8.57 9.23
CA HIS A 137 -6.27 8.50 10.10
C HIS A 137 -6.07 7.09 10.67
N ALA A 138 -7.11 6.51 11.26
CA ALA A 138 -7.05 5.18 11.84
C ALA A 138 -6.68 4.11 10.80
N GLN A 139 -7.23 4.21 9.58
CA GLN A 139 -6.95 3.25 8.51
C GLN A 139 -5.54 3.43 7.91
N ILE A 140 -5.04 4.67 7.80
CA ILE A 140 -3.66 4.95 7.38
C ILE A 140 -2.67 4.35 8.37
N LYS A 141 -2.88 4.58 9.68
CA LYS A 141 -2.04 3.98 10.74
C LYS A 141 -2.06 2.45 10.69
N SER A 142 -3.26 1.86 10.58
CA SER A 142 -3.42 0.42 10.46
C SER A 142 -2.61 -0.12 9.28
N ALA A 143 -2.74 0.49 8.10
CA ALA A 143 -2.01 0.06 6.91
C ALA A 143 -0.49 0.15 7.09
N ALA A 144 0.03 1.26 7.66
CA ALA A 144 1.45 1.44 7.94
C ALA A 144 2.00 0.31 8.84
N THR A 145 1.29 -0.03 9.93
CA THR A 145 1.68 -1.12 10.83
C THR A 145 1.68 -2.49 10.13
N GLN A 146 0.77 -2.74 9.19
CA GLN A 146 0.78 -4.01 8.43
C GLN A 146 1.99 -4.10 7.49
N ILE A 147 2.43 -2.98 6.92
CA ILE A 147 3.64 -2.93 6.07
C ILE A 147 4.92 -3.17 6.89
N GLU A 148 5.01 -2.63 8.11
CA GLU A 148 6.12 -2.92 9.01
C GLU A 148 6.21 -4.41 9.33
N LYS A 149 5.07 -5.05 9.63
CA LYS A 149 4.99 -6.50 9.86
C LYS A 149 5.42 -7.31 8.64
N LEU A 150 4.98 -6.90 7.44
CA LEU A 150 5.39 -7.55 6.19
C LEU A 150 6.91 -7.47 5.99
N THR A 151 7.49 -6.28 6.17
CA THR A 151 8.93 -6.01 5.98
C THR A 151 9.78 -6.85 6.92
N ALA A 152 9.36 -7.01 8.18
CA ALA A 152 10.05 -7.87 9.14
C ALA A 152 9.97 -9.37 8.77
N ALA A 153 8.85 -9.79 8.16
CA ALA A 153 8.56 -11.18 7.85
C ALA A 153 9.24 -11.70 6.58
N VAL A 154 9.50 -10.85 5.59
CA VAL A 154 10.13 -11.23 4.32
C VAL A 154 11.66 -11.36 4.42
N LYS A 155 12.26 -11.14 5.60
CA LYS A 155 13.70 -11.22 5.84
C LYS A 155 14.36 -12.59 5.54
N PRO A 156 13.72 -13.75 5.82
CA PRO A 156 14.31 -15.07 5.56
C PRO A 156 13.96 -15.67 4.17
N GLU A 157 13.25 -14.94 3.30
CA GLU A 157 12.76 -15.43 2.01
C GLU A 157 13.77 -15.31 0.86
N ALA A 158 13.49 -15.96 -0.27
CA ALA A 158 14.30 -15.85 -1.48
C ALA A 158 14.45 -14.38 -1.93
N GLU A 159 15.69 -13.94 -2.23
CA GLU A 159 16.04 -12.53 -2.48
C GLU A 159 15.14 -11.82 -3.49
N LYS A 160 14.71 -12.53 -4.54
CA LYS A 160 13.83 -11.96 -5.57
C LYS A 160 12.42 -11.65 -5.04
N VAL A 161 11.81 -12.58 -4.32
CA VAL A 161 10.46 -12.43 -3.74
C VAL A 161 10.48 -11.31 -2.70
N LYS A 162 11.54 -11.28 -1.88
CA LYS A 162 11.80 -10.21 -0.93
C LYS A 162 11.88 -8.85 -1.63
N ASN A 163 12.75 -8.67 -2.62
CA ASN A 163 12.94 -7.38 -3.29
C ASN A 163 11.66 -6.89 -3.98
N ASP A 164 10.94 -7.80 -4.63
CA ASP A 164 9.65 -7.53 -5.27
C ASP A 164 8.59 -7.05 -4.26
N LEU A 165 8.48 -7.72 -3.10
CA LEU A 165 7.58 -7.33 -2.01
C LEU A 165 7.97 -5.99 -1.37
N LEU A 166 9.26 -5.77 -1.12
CA LEU A 166 9.78 -4.52 -0.54
C LEU A 166 9.54 -3.33 -1.49
N ALA A 167 9.73 -3.52 -2.79
CA ALA A 167 9.45 -2.48 -3.79
C ALA A 167 7.95 -2.13 -3.86
N ALA A 168 7.07 -3.14 -3.78
CA ALA A 168 5.63 -2.92 -3.74
C ALA A 168 5.18 -2.21 -2.46
N ALA A 169 5.74 -2.60 -1.31
CA ALA A 169 5.49 -1.96 -0.03
C ALA A 169 5.96 -0.49 -0.04
N ASN A 170 7.11 -0.21 -0.65
CA ASN A 170 7.65 1.14 -0.76
C ASN A 170 6.75 2.03 -1.61
N LEU A 171 6.31 1.52 -2.76
CA LEU A 171 5.35 2.24 -3.62
C LEU A 171 4.03 2.51 -2.89
N PHE A 172 3.52 1.54 -2.13
CA PHE A 172 2.33 1.73 -1.32
C PHE A 172 2.52 2.85 -0.28
N LEU A 173 3.63 2.81 0.48
CA LEU A 173 3.94 3.82 1.49
C LEU A 173 4.08 5.21 0.87
N ASP A 174 4.75 5.35 -0.28
CA ASP A 174 4.88 6.63 -0.98
C ASP A 174 3.51 7.20 -1.39
N LYS A 175 2.65 6.36 -1.97
CA LYS A 175 1.30 6.78 -2.33
C LYS A 175 0.46 7.13 -1.09
N ALA A 176 0.60 6.40 0.00
CA ALA A 176 -0.10 6.66 1.26
C ALA A 176 0.40 7.94 1.96
N ILE A 177 1.69 8.25 1.88
CA ILE A 177 2.27 9.52 2.35
C ILE A 177 1.66 10.69 1.58
N ASN A 178 1.54 10.58 0.25
CA ASN A 178 0.89 11.60 -0.56
C ASN A 178 -0.58 11.83 -0.17
N VAL A 179 -1.31 10.75 0.14
CA VAL A 179 -2.68 10.84 0.68
C VAL A 179 -2.71 11.58 2.01
N ALA A 180 -1.78 11.28 2.93
CA ALA A 180 -1.69 11.97 4.22
C ALA A 180 -1.34 13.46 4.04
N ASP A 181 -0.47 13.80 3.09
CA ASP A 181 -0.13 15.18 2.75
C ASP A 181 -1.28 15.94 2.11
N ASP A 182 -2.06 15.31 1.22
CA ASP A 182 -3.29 15.88 0.66
C ASP A 182 -4.31 16.17 1.77
N LEU A 183 -4.49 15.22 2.71
CA LEU A 183 -5.37 15.42 3.86
C LEU A 183 -4.90 16.57 4.75
N LYS A 184 -3.59 16.71 4.95
CA LYS A 184 -2.98 17.81 5.71
C LYS A 184 -3.24 19.16 5.05
N LYS A 185 -3.16 19.26 3.71
CA LYS A 185 -3.49 20.49 2.97
C LYS A 185 -4.95 20.89 3.18
N VAL A 186 -5.87 19.92 3.06
CA VAL A 186 -7.30 20.16 3.31
C VAL A 186 -7.52 20.73 4.71
N VAL A 187 -6.86 20.18 5.74
CA VAL A 187 -6.92 20.69 7.12
C VAL A 187 -6.32 22.08 7.26
N ALA A 188 -5.18 22.36 6.63
CA ALA A 188 -4.48 23.63 6.77
C ALA A 188 -5.24 24.80 6.10
N GLU A 189 -5.81 24.57 4.92
CA GLU A 189 -6.53 25.58 4.14
C GLU A 189 -7.86 26.00 4.78
N HIS A 190 -8.44 25.16 5.64
CA HIS A 190 -9.77 25.34 6.19
C HIS A 190 -9.79 25.48 7.73
N LYS A 191 -8.63 25.81 8.32
CA LYS A 191 -8.46 26.04 9.77
C LYS A 191 -8.85 27.46 10.24
N ASN A 192 -9.43 28.29 9.37
CA ASN A 192 -9.85 29.67 9.65
C ASN A 192 -11.29 29.75 10.17
#